data_AF-A0A4W6D9R5-F1
#
_entry.id   AF-A0A4W6D9R5-F1
#
_cell.length_a   1.000
_cell.length_b   1.000
_cell.length_c   1.000
_cell.angle_alpha   90.00
_cell.angle_beta   90.00
_cell.angle_gamma   90.00
#
_symmetry.space_group_name_H-M   'P 1'
#
loop_
_entity.id
_entity.type
_entity.pdbx_description
1 polymer ?
#
loop_
_entity_poly.entity_id
_entity_poly.type
_entity_poly.pdbx_seq_one_letter_code
_entity_poly.pdbx_strand_id
1 'polypeptide(L)'
;MCNAFLLHFSPFCFAFQVRFEVVTSEASYCRSLDIVVEHFVKSKQLGALLTTQDRNWLFSRLADVRAISHSFLSKLEERVESDMVHFTVCDIITRHCQRFRMVYVPYLTNQSYQDATYQRLMNENQGFKRIVEKLERSPVCQRLPLRSFLVLPFQRITRIKLLVQNIVKRTTPGTVEAMQAIKALKLLEKLIQESNDSISQMKSIESLVSLSAKVDFECRTLPLISQSRRLVREGPVTELMDFSLKDTERSVYLHLFNDYLLLSLQKEGGKFTVIDHSPVSDLRVENCRVKLHSLQKNLFRLHMSNKSLLLRTDTQSDKLRWISALSRPQPEVDFSAAQGKLCILV
;
A
#
# COMPACT_ATOMS: atom_id res chain seq x y z
N MET A 1 30.82 51.97 9.48
CA MET A 1 29.78 51.72 8.46
C MET A 1 30.03 50.40 7.74
N CYS A 2 29.79 49.26 8.38
CA CYS A 2 29.83 47.94 7.74
C CYS A 2 28.95 46.97 8.56
N ASN A 3 27.64 47.23 8.58
CA ASN A 3 26.69 46.33 9.23
C ASN A 3 25.30 46.34 8.55
N ALA A 4 25.29 46.43 7.21
CA ALA A 4 24.06 46.47 6.42
C ALA A 4 24.05 45.51 5.22
N PHE A 5 24.96 44.54 5.14
CA PHE A 5 25.01 43.57 4.04
C PHE A 5 24.33 42.21 4.36
N LEU A 6 23.81 42.02 5.58
CA LEU A 6 23.23 40.74 6.01
C LEU A 6 21.69 40.70 6.05
N LEU A 7 20.98 41.73 5.60
CA LEU A 7 19.51 41.83 5.73
C LEU A 7 18.71 41.81 4.42
N HIS A 8 19.34 41.45 3.28
CA HIS A 8 18.61 41.21 2.02
C HIS A 8 19.00 39.86 1.39
N PHE A 9 18.78 38.75 2.11
CA PHE A 9 18.64 37.45 1.45
C PHE A 9 17.31 37.44 0.70
N SER A 10 17.34 37.84 -0.57
CA SER A 10 16.19 37.86 -1.48
C SER A 10 15.48 36.49 -1.51
N PRO A 11 14.12 36.45 -1.60
CA PRO A 11 13.35 35.22 -1.87
C PRO A 11 13.89 34.42 -3.07
N PHE A 12 14.51 35.11 -4.02
CA PHE A 12 15.16 34.57 -5.20
C PHE A 12 16.29 33.58 -4.86
N CYS A 13 17.13 33.90 -3.88
CA CYS A 13 18.29 33.08 -3.48
C CYS A 13 17.84 31.74 -2.87
N PHE A 14 16.76 31.76 -2.08
CA PHE A 14 16.23 30.57 -1.43
C PHE A 14 15.47 29.63 -2.38
N ALA A 15 14.74 30.17 -3.36
CA ALA A 15 14.11 29.34 -4.39
C ALA A 15 15.15 28.74 -5.35
N PHE A 16 16.19 29.50 -5.69
CA PHE A 16 17.35 29.01 -6.42
C PHE A 16 18.06 27.85 -5.71
N GLN A 17 18.32 27.98 -4.41
CA GLN A 17 18.96 26.93 -3.62
C GLN A 17 18.17 25.61 -3.65
N VAL A 18 16.84 25.64 -3.52
CA VAL A 18 16.02 24.41 -3.53
C VAL A 18 15.99 23.78 -4.92
N ARG A 19 15.95 24.58 -5.99
CA ARG A 19 16.03 24.06 -7.37
C ARG A 19 17.36 23.38 -7.63
N PHE A 20 18.48 23.98 -7.20
CA PHE A 20 19.80 23.36 -7.25
C PHE A 20 19.90 22.11 -6.38
N GLU A 21 19.24 22.10 -5.22
CA GLU A 21 19.18 20.92 -4.36
C GLU A 21 18.49 19.75 -5.07
N VAL A 22 17.43 19.98 -5.85
CA VAL A 22 16.80 18.91 -6.66
C VAL A 22 17.81 18.24 -7.60
N VAL A 23 18.59 19.05 -8.34
CA VAL A 23 19.59 18.59 -9.31
C VAL A 23 20.75 17.85 -8.63
N THR A 24 21.39 18.49 -7.67
CA THR A 24 22.58 17.95 -6.97
C THR A 24 22.25 16.69 -6.16
N SER A 25 21.07 16.64 -5.55
CA SER A 25 20.60 15.44 -4.86
C SER A 25 20.18 14.32 -5.82
N GLU A 26 19.67 14.63 -7.02
CA GLU A 26 19.41 13.61 -8.05
C GLU A 26 20.72 13.02 -8.58
N ALA A 27 21.74 13.84 -8.82
CA ALA A 27 23.05 13.37 -9.24
C ALA A 27 23.66 12.42 -8.19
N SER A 28 23.56 12.78 -6.90
CA SER A 28 24.03 11.93 -5.80
C SER A 28 23.24 10.63 -5.69
N TYR A 29 21.94 10.68 -5.92
CA TYR A 29 21.08 9.50 -5.94
C TYR A 29 21.41 8.58 -7.13
N CYS A 30 21.58 9.12 -8.34
CA CYS A 30 21.98 8.35 -9.52
C CYS A 30 23.32 7.66 -9.32
N ARG A 31 24.32 8.35 -8.74
CA ARG A 31 25.59 7.72 -8.35
C ARG A 31 25.38 6.55 -7.38
N SER A 32 24.49 6.68 -6.41
CA SER A 32 24.18 5.60 -5.47
C SER A 32 23.50 4.42 -6.16
N LEU A 33 22.63 4.68 -7.14
CA LEU A 33 22.02 3.65 -7.98
C LEU A 33 23.05 2.95 -8.88
N ASP A 34 24.02 3.70 -9.42
CA ASP A 34 25.14 3.12 -10.18
C ASP A 34 25.95 2.18 -9.31
N ILE A 35 26.27 2.58 -8.08
CA ILE A 35 27.00 1.73 -7.14
C ILE A 35 26.26 0.41 -6.91
N VAL A 36 24.97 0.45 -6.55
CA VAL A 36 24.24 -0.79 -6.26
C VAL A 36 24.08 -1.68 -7.51
N VAL A 37 23.87 -1.10 -8.68
CA VAL A 37 23.70 -1.87 -9.92
C VAL A 37 25.04 -2.45 -10.40
N GLU A 38 26.09 -1.64 -10.49
CA GLU A 38 27.37 -2.07 -11.04
C GLU A 38 28.14 -2.98 -10.05
N HIS A 39 28.09 -2.68 -8.75
CA HIS A 39 28.89 -3.40 -7.74
C HIS A 39 28.19 -4.63 -7.16
N PHE A 40 26.86 -4.59 -7.00
CA PHE A 40 26.10 -5.71 -6.43
C PHE A 40 25.30 -6.48 -7.49
N VAL A 41 24.41 -5.82 -8.24
CA VAL A 41 23.52 -6.50 -9.20
C VAL A 41 24.30 -7.22 -10.30
N LYS A 42 25.36 -6.59 -10.82
CA LYS A 42 26.21 -7.17 -11.87
C LYS A 42 27.37 -8.03 -11.35
N SER A 43 27.51 -8.21 -10.03
CA SER A 43 28.55 -9.05 -9.47
C SER A 43 28.34 -10.52 -9.87
N LYS A 44 29.26 -11.07 -10.66
CA LYS A 44 29.22 -12.49 -11.06
C LYS A 44 29.28 -13.43 -9.85
N GLN A 45 30.08 -13.07 -8.84
CA GLN A 45 30.23 -13.86 -7.61
C GLN A 45 28.93 -13.89 -6.81
N LEU A 46 28.25 -12.75 -6.69
CA LEU A 46 26.96 -12.68 -5.99
C LEU A 46 25.85 -13.37 -6.81
N GLY A 47 25.82 -13.13 -8.12
CA GLY A 47 24.83 -13.71 -9.03
C GLY A 47 24.88 -15.24 -9.09
N ALA A 48 26.06 -15.86 -8.98
CA ALA A 48 26.21 -17.31 -8.95
C ALA A 48 25.61 -17.97 -7.69
N LEU A 49 25.35 -17.19 -6.64
CA LEU A 49 24.81 -17.66 -5.36
C LEU A 49 23.29 -17.45 -5.24
N LEU A 50 22.67 -16.85 -6.25
CA LEU A 50 21.26 -16.49 -6.25
C LEU A 50 20.50 -17.32 -7.26
N THR A 51 19.35 -17.85 -6.86
CA THR A 51 18.36 -18.37 -7.82
C THR A 51 17.77 -17.21 -8.62
N THR A 52 17.16 -17.51 -9.78
CA THR A 52 16.43 -16.50 -10.56
C THR A 52 15.35 -15.80 -9.73
N GLN A 53 14.66 -16.56 -8.88
CA GLN A 53 13.63 -16.03 -7.99
C GLN A 53 14.22 -15.11 -6.92
N ASP A 54 15.29 -15.54 -6.24
CA ASP A 54 15.96 -14.71 -5.23
C ASP A 54 16.48 -13.41 -5.83
N ARG A 55 17.07 -13.47 -7.02
CA ARG A 55 17.55 -12.29 -7.74
C ARG A 55 16.41 -11.32 -8.06
N ASN A 56 15.29 -11.85 -8.56
CA ASN A 56 14.13 -11.04 -8.91
C ASN A 56 13.49 -10.40 -7.68
N TRP A 57 13.42 -11.11 -6.55
CA TRP A 57 12.88 -10.56 -5.32
C TRP A 57 13.84 -9.59 -4.63
N LEU A 58 15.14 -9.89 -4.58
CA LEU A 58 16.14 -9.06 -3.90
C LEU A 58 16.36 -7.72 -4.60
N PHE A 59 16.46 -7.72 -5.94
CA PHE A 59 16.77 -6.51 -6.71
C PHE A 59 15.58 -5.91 -7.43
N SER A 60 14.44 -6.63 -7.52
CA SER A 60 13.21 -6.14 -8.13
C SER A 60 13.49 -5.44 -9.48
N ARG A 61 12.89 -4.27 -9.71
CA ARG A 61 13.09 -3.43 -10.91
C ARG A 61 14.16 -2.34 -10.73
N LEU A 62 15.21 -2.60 -9.95
CA LEU A 62 16.23 -1.58 -9.64
C LEU A 62 16.93 -1.01 -10.89
N ALA A 63 17.14 -1.83 -11.92
CA ALA A 63 17.70 -1.39 -13.20
C ALA A 63 16.79 -0.37 -13.90
N ASP A 64 15.46 -0.58 -13.87
CA ASP A 64 14.50 0.36 -14.44
C ASP A 64 14.47 1.67 -13.63
N VAL A 65 14.54 1.57 -12.29
CA VAL A 65 14.63 2.74 -11.38
C VAL A 65 15.86 3.58 -11.72
N ARG A 66 17.01 2.92 -11.91
CA ARG A 66 18.25 3.57 -12.36
C ARG A 66 18.08 4.26 -13.70
N ALA A 67 17.54 3.57 -14.70
CA ALA A 67 17.36 4.14 -16.03
C ALA A 67 16.46 5.37 -16.04
N ILE A 68 15.33 5.33 -15.32
CA ILE A 68 14.41 6.47 -15.27
C ILE A 68 15.00 7.64 -14.48
N SER A 69 15.77 7.39 -13.43
CA SER A 69 16.44 8.44 -12.66
C SER A 69 17.55 9.13 -13.43
N HIS A 70 18.37 8.39 -14.17
CA HIS A 70 19.36 9.00 -15.08
C HIS A 70 18.69 9.80 -16.20
N SER A 71 17.58 9.29 -16.76
CA SER A 71 16.78 10.05 -17.74
C SER A 71 16.23 11.36 -17.15
N PHE A 72 15.85 11.36 -15.87
CA PHE A 72 15.37 12.56 -15.19
C PHE A 72 16.52 13.54 -14.91
N LEU A 73 17.66 13.04 -14.41
CA LEU A 73 18.86 13.83 -14.16
C LEU A 73 19.34 14.55 -15.42
N SER A 74 19.45 13.83 -16.54
CA SER A 74 19.85 14.41 -17.82
C SER A 74 18.96 15.59 -18.24
N LYS A 75 17.64 15.51 -18.01
CA LYS A 75 16.72 16.62 -18.29
C LYS A 75 16.85 17.78 -17.32
N LEU A 76 17.24 17.52 -16.08
CA LEU A 76 17.57 18.58 -15.12
C LEU A 76 18.87 19.29 -15.51
N GLU A 77 19.90 18.55 -15.92
CA GLU A 77 21.19 19.08 -16.33
C GLU A 77 21.07 19.93 -17.60
N GLU A 78 20.42 19.42 -18.65
CA GLU A 78 20.11 20.19 -19.89
C GLU A 78 19.43 21.53 -19.56
N ARG A 79 18.56 21.55 -18.55
CA ARG A 79 17.81 22.73 -18.14
C ARG A 79 18.68 23.74 -17.38
N VAL A 80 19.58 23.26 -16.52
CA VAL A 80 20.54 24.10 -15.79
C VAL A 80 21.54 24.71 -16.78
N GLU A 81 21.99 23.94 -17.76
CA GLU A 81 22.87 24.43 -18.83
C GLU A 81 22.19 25.52 -19.68
N SER A 82 20.89 25.39 -19.96
CA SER A 82 20.16 26.41 -20.75
C SER A 82 19.96 27.72 -20.00
N ASP A 83 19.72 27.66 -18.68
CA ASP A 83 19.47 28.85 -17.86
C ASP A 83 19.79 28.56 -16.38
N MET A 84 21.04 28.78 -16.01
CA MET A 84 21.53 28.52 -14.66
C MET A 84 20.82 29.37 -13.59
N VAL A 85 20.27 30.54 -13.95
CA VAL A 85 19.79 31.54 -13.00
C VAL A 85 18.27 31.44 -12.77
N HIS A 86 17.49 31.22 -13.83
CA HIS A 86 16.02 31.22 -13.76
C HIS A 86 15.38 29.86 -14.12
N PHE A 87 16.15 28.78 -14.27
CA PHE A 87 15.55 27.48 -14.57
C PHE A 87 14.46 27.04 -13.61
N THR A 88 13.49 26.29 -14.14
CA THR A 88 12.45 25.64 -13.34
C THR A 88 12.61 24.12 -13.40
N VAL A 89 12.14 23.42 -12.36
CA VAL A 89 12.24 21.95 -12.25
C VAL A 89 10.87 21.26 -12.20
N CYS A 90 9.81 21.98 -11.80
CA CYS A 90 8.49 21.41 -11.57
C CYS A 90 7.79 20.93 -12.85
N ASP A 91 8.06 21.57 -13.99
CA ASP A 91 7.56 21.13 -15.29
C ASP A 91 8.19 19.79 -15.71
N ILE A 92 9.51 19.63 -15.49
CA ILE A 92 10.25 18.39 -15.77
C ILE A 92 9.73 17.26 -14.89
N ILE A 93 9.58 17.51 -13.58
CA ILE A 93 9.01 16.57 -12.61
C ILE A 93 7.61 16.14 -13.03
N THR A 94 6.75 17.09 -13.41
CA THR A 94 5.38 16.81 -13.88
C THR A 94 5.38 15.86 -15.08
N ARG A 95 6.24 16.11 -16.08
CA ARG A 95 6.37 15.25 -17.26
C ARG A 95 6.93 13.86 -16.92
N HIS A 96 7.83 13.76 -15.94
CA HIS A 96 8.43 12.49 -15.51
C HIS A 96 7.54 11.66 -14.59
N CYS A 97 6.56 12.28 -13.91
CA CYS A 97 5.80 11.60 -12.86
C CYS A 97 5.04 10.36 -13.36
N GLN A 98 4.55 10.37 -14.60
CA GLN A 98 3.92 9.17 -15.20
C GLN A 98 4.91 8.02 -15.37
N ARG A 99 6.14 8.30 -15.80
CA ARG A 99 7.20 7.30 -15.93
C ARG A 99 7.70 6.83 -14.57
N PHE A 100 7.83 7.74 -13.59
CA PHE A 100 8.14 7.39 -12.21
C PHE A 100 7.09 6.42 -11.66
N ARG A 101 5.80 6.69 -11.85
CA ARG A 101 4.72 5.80 -11.41
C ARG A 101 4.89 4.37 -11.93
N MET A 102 5.19 4.20 -13.22
CA MET A 102 5.33 2.86 -13.84
C MET A 102 6.47 2.01 -13.27
N VAL A 103 7.48 2.66 -12.67
CA VAL A 103 8.71 2.00 -12.21
C VAL A 103 8.79 1.94 -10.70
N TYR A 104 8.52 3.05 -10.02
CA TYR A 104 8.59 3.15 -8.55
C TYR A 104 7.46 2.39 -7.88
N VAL A 105 6.21 2.44 -8.38
CA VAL A 105 5.10 1.73 -7.72
C VAL A 105 5.39 0.23 -7.61
N PRO A 106 5.72 -0.51 -8.70
CA PRO A 106 6.07 -1.92 -8.58
C PRO A 106 7.31 -2.20 -7.71
N TYR A 107 8.32 -1.33 -7.77
CA TYR A 107 9.52 -1.49 -6.94
C TYR A 107 9.18 -1.42 -5.45
N LEU A 108 8.40 -0.40 -5.05
CA LEU A 108 8.00 -0.16 -3.67
C LEU A 108 7.02 -1.21 -3.16
N THR A 109 6.10 -1.70 -3.99
CA THR A 109 5.22 -2.82 -3.65
C THR A 109 6.02 -4.07 -3.27
N ASN A 110 7.19 -4.28 -3.88
CA ASN A 110 8.05 -5.43 -3.61
C ASN A 110 9.02 -5.24 -2.45
N GLN A 111 9.02 -4.09 -1.75
CA GLN A 111 10.04 -3.77 -0.74
C GLN A 111 10.06 -4.76 0.44
N SER A 112 8.90 -5.26 0.87
CA SER A 112 8.82 -6.28 1.93
C SER A 112 9.46 -7.60 1.51
N TYR A 113 9.24 -8.03 0.26
CA TYR A 113 9.86 -9.22 -0.30
C TYR A 113 11.37 -9.07 -0.49
N GLN A 114 11.83 -7.88 -0.90
CA GLN A 114 13.26 -7.55 -0.97
C GLN A 114 13.91 -7.73 0.41
N ASP A 115 13.30 -7.14 1.46
CA ASP A 115 13.83 -7.20 2.81
C ASP A 115 13.82 -8.62 3.37
N ALA A 116 12.71 -9.35 3.23
CA ALA A 116 12.60 -10.74 3.66
C ALA A 116 13.61 -11.65 2.94
N THR A 117 13.78 -11.47 1.63
CA THR A 117 14.75 -12.23 0.83
C THR A 117 16.17 -11.91 1.26
N TYR A 118 16.50 -10.63 1.46
CA TYR A 118 17.81 -10.22 1.97
C TYR A 118 18.11 -10.86 3.33
N GLN A 119 17.20 -10.76 4.30
CA GLN A 119 17.39 -11.33 5.63
C GLN A 119 17.55 -12.85 5.58
N ARG A 120 16.69 -13.53 4.82
CA ARG A 120 16.78 -14.98 4.63
C ARG A 120 18.13 -15.39 4.03
N LEU A 121 18.58 -14.74 2.96
CA LEU A 121 19.86 -15.04 2.33
C LEU A 121 21.06 -14.76 3.26
N MET A 122 21.01 -13.69 4.05
CA MET A 122 22.06 -13.38 5.02
C MET A 122 22.15 -14.42 6.14
N ASN A 123 21.03 -15.05 6.51
CA ASN A 123 20.97 -16.04 7.58
C ASN A 123 21.28 -17.46 7.09
N GLU A 124 20.71 -17.86 5.96
CA GLU A 124 20.73 -19.24 5.46
C GLU A 124 21.89 -19.50 4.49
N ASN A 125 22.34 -18.48 3.74
CA ASN A 125 23.37 -18.63 2.71
C ASN A 125 24.69 -17.97 3.14
N GLN A 126 25.57 -18.76 3.77
CA GLN A 126 26.88 -18.30 4.23
C GLN A 126 27.78 -17.78 3.10
N GLY A 127 27.60 -18.28 1.86
CA GLY A 127 28.33 -17.79 0.70
C GLY A 127 27.88 -16.38 0.34
N PHE A 128 26.57 -16.17 0.27
CA PHE A 128 25.96 -14.87 0.00
C PHE A 128 26.42 -13.84 1.03
N LYS A 129 26.29 -14.16 2.32
CA LYS A 129 26.75 -13.30 3.42
C LYS A 129 28.20 -12.86 3.25
N ARG A 130 29.12 -13.82 3.03
CA ARG A 130 30.55 -13.53 2.85
C ARG A 130 30.82 -12.62 1.66
N ILE A 131 30.14 -12.83 0.53
CA ILE A 131 30.33 -11.99 -0.66
C ILE A 131 29.74 -10.60 -0.44
N VAL A 132 28.55 -10.47 0.15
CA VAL A 132 27.96 -9.16 0.47
C VAL A 132 28.86 -8.38 1.41
N GLU A 133 29.29 -8.96 2.53
CA GLU A 133 30.21 -8.30 3.49
C GLU A 133 31.53 -7.88 2.82
N LYS A 134 32.05 -8.69 1.89
CA LYS A 134 33.23 -8.33 1.10
C LYS A 134 32.96 -7.15 0.17
N LEU A 135 31.82 -7.15 -0.52
CA LEU A 135 31.44 -6.06 -1.43
C LEU A 135 31.22 -4.75 -0.67
N GLU A 136 30.58 -4.80 0.50
CA GLU A 136 30.30 -3.63 1.35
C GLU A 136 31.56 -2.95 1.90
N ARG A 137 32.67 -3.69 2.04
CA ARG A 137 33.98 -3.12 2.42
C ARG A 137 34.64 -2.31 1.31
N SER A 138 34.15 -2.40 0.08
CA SER A 138 34.67 -1.59 -1.03
C SER A 138 34.50 -0.10 -0.73
N PRO A 139 35.53 0.74 -0.96
CA PRO A 139 35.43 2.19 -0.73
C PRO A 139 34.33 2.84 -1.57
N VAL A 140 33.98 2.25 -2.71
CA VAL A 140 32.89 2.68 -3.60
C VAL A 140 31.53 2.68 -2.88
N CYS A 141 31.33 1.81 -1.88
CA CYS A 141 30.09 1.75 -1.10
C CYS A 141 29.98 2.86 -0.04
N GLN A 142 31.06 3.62 0.22
CA GLN A 142 31.08 4.69 1.22
C GLN A 142 30.54 4.27 2.60
N ARG A 143 30.86 3.02 3.01
CA ARG A 143 30.40 2.40 4.27
C ARG A 143 28.88 2.16 4.36
N LEU A 144 28.15 2.26 3.25
CA LEU A 144 26.73 1.90 3.20
C LEU A 144 26.58 0.40 2.92
N PRO A 145 25.76 -0.32 3.71
CA PRO A 145 25.44 -1.71 3.42
C PRO A 145 24.48 -1.83 2.23
N LEU A 146 24.42 -3.00 1.59
CA LEU A 146 23.54 -3.28 0.45
C LEU A 146 22.09 -2.90 0.76
N ARG A 147 21.59 -3.28 1.93
CA ARG A 147 20.23 -2.96 2.39
C ARG A 147 19.93 -1.45 2.36
N SER A 148 20.91 -0.61 2.67
CA SER A 148 20.76 0.86 2.63
C SER A 148 20.60 1.39 1.20
N PHE A 149 21.20 0.74 0.21
CA PHE A 149 20.96 1.09 -1.19
C PHE A 149 19.57 0.67 -1.67
N LEU A 150 19.08 -0.50 -1.24
CA LEU A 150 17.78 -1.04 -1.67
C LEU A 150 16.59 -0.18 -1.23
N VAL A 151 16.72 0.60 -0.15
CA VAL A 151 15.66 1.51 0.34
C VAL A 151 15.70 2.90 -0.31
N LEU A 152 16.76 3.26 -1.03
CA LEU A 152 16.92 4.59 -1.62
C LEU A 152 15.76 5.01 -2.53
N PRO A 153 15.15 4.14 -3.36
CA PRO A 153 14.03 4.56 -4.21
C PRO A 153 12.82 5.08 -3.43
N PHE A 154 12.51 4.48 -2.28
CA PHE A 154 11.46 4.96 -1.37
C PHE A 154 11.80 6.33 -0.78
N GLN A 155 13.05 6.48 -0.32
CA GLN A 155 13.53 7.74 0.24
C GLN A 155 13.58 8.85 -0.81
N ARG A 156 13.90 8.51 -2.07
CA ARG A 156 14.01 9.50 -3.13
C ARG A 156 12.67 10.11 -3.47
N ILE A 157 11.66 9.28 -3.72
CA ILE A 157 10.36 9.80 -4.16
C ILE A 157 9.69 10.67 -3.08
N THR A 158 9.87 10.30 -1.81
CA THR A 158 9.43 11.11 -0.67
C THR A 158 10.24 12.40 -0.54
N ARG A 159 11.55 12.37 -0.77
CA ARG A 159 12.38 13.59 -0.75
C ARG A 159 12.07 14.55 -1.90
N ILE A 160 11.82 14.07 -3.12
CA ILE A 160 11.38 14.93 -4.24
C ILE A 160 10.08 15.65 -3.87
N LYS A 161 9.11 14.96 -3.26
CA LYS A 161 7.88 15.59 -2.75
C LYS A 161 8.21 16.75 -1.79
N LEU A 162 9.06 16.52 -0.79
CA LEU A 162 9.43 17.55 0.19
C LEU A 162 10.12 18.76 -0.46
N LEU A 163 11.00 18.52 -1.44
CA LEU A 163 11.65 19.59 -2.20
C LEU A 163 10.64 20.42 -2.98
N VAL A 164 9.68 19.78 -3.67
CA VAL A 164 8.61 20.48 -4.39
C VAL A 164 7.70 21.25 -3.42
N GLN A 165 7.37 20.69 -2.25
CA GLN A 165 6.64 21.40 -1.21
C GLN A 165 7.37 22.68 -0.76
N ASN A 166 8.69 22.61 -0.61
CA ASN A 166 9.50 23.78 -0.28
C ASN A 166 9.52 24.82 -1.40
N ILE A 167 9.51 24.40 -2.66
CA ILE A 167 9.35 25.31 -3.82
C ILE A 167 7.99 26.02 -3.72
N VAL A 168 6.88 25.28 -3.57
CA VAL A 168 5.52 25.86 -3.46
C VAL A 168 5.44 26.93 -2.37
N LYS A 169 6.04 26.68 -1.19
CA LYS A 169 6.05 27.64 -0.06
C LYS A 169 6.83 28.92 -0.35
N ARG A 170 7.74 28.91 -1.32
CA ARG A 170 8.66 30.01 -1.64
C ARG A 170 8.29 30.74 -2.93
N THR A 171 7.40 30.18 -3.74
CA THR A 171 6.86 30.81 -4.95
C THR A 171 5.71 31.75 -4.64
N THR A 172 5.63 32.89 -5.32
CA THR A 172 4.51 33.83 -5.19
C THR A 172 3.19 33.17 -5.67
N PRO A 173 2.12 33.20 -4.86
CA PRO A 173 0.82 32.65 -5.26
C PRO A 173 0.28 33.29 -6.55
N GLY A 174 -0.45 32.51 -7.35
CA GLY A 174 -1.04 32.97 -8.61
C GLY A 174 -0.06 33.01 -9.81
N THR A 175 1.24 32.79 -9.59
CA THR A 175 2.21 32.70 -10.69
C THR A 175 2.13 31.38 -11.44
N VAL A 176 2.62 31.37 -12.68
CA VAL A 176 2.77 30.14 -13.49
C VAL A 176 3.65 29.12 -12.78
N GLU A 177 4.72 29.56 -12.12
CA GLU A 177 5.62 28.70 -11.36
C GLU A 177 4.90 28.02 -10.18
N ALA A 178 4.12 28.79 -9.40
CA ALA A 178 3.33 28.25 -8.30
C ALA A 178 2.32 27.20 -8.80
N MET A 179 1.62 27.47 -9.91
CA MET A 179 0.68 26.51 -10.50
C MET A 179 1.37 25.20 -10.93
N GLN A 180 2.55 25.29 -11.56
CA GLN A 180 3.34 24.11 -11.95
C GLN A 180 3.85 23.34 -10.74
N ALA A 181 4.32 24.04 -9.70
CA ALA A 181 4.81 23.41 -8.47
C ALA A 181 3.68 22.68 -7.72
N ILE A 182 2.49 23.28 -7.62
CA ILE A 182 1.30 22.64 -7.04
C ILE A 182 0.88 21.40 -7.86
N LYS A 183 0.91 21.50 -9.19
CA LYS A 183 0.62 20.36 -10.06
C LYS A 183 1.60 19.21 -9.85
N ALA A 184 2.90 19.49 -9.84
CA ALA A 184 3.95 18.51 -9.58
C ALA A 184 3.76 17.85 -8.22
N LEU A 185 3.45 18.64 -7.18
CA LEU A 185 3.20 18.15 -5.83
C LEU A 185 2.03 17.15 -5.78
N LYS A 186 0.88 17.51 -6.38
CA LYS A 186 -0.30 16.63 -6.43
C LYS A 186 -0.01 15.31 -7.13
N LEU A 187 0.79 15.32 -8.20
CA LEU A 187 1.16 14.10 -8.91
C LEU A 187 2.09 13.20 -8.09
N LEU A 188 3.06 13.78 -7.38
CA LEU A 188 3.95 13.04 -6.47
C LEU A 188 3.18 12.45 -5.29
N GLU A 189 2.22 13.19 -4.73
CA GLU A 189 1.33 12.70 -3.68
C GLU A 189 0.48 11.53 -4.16
N LYS A 190 -0.09 11.63 -5.36
CA LYS A 190 -0.83 10.54 -5.98
C LYS A 190 0.04 9.29 -6.18
N LEU A 191 1.26 9.45 -6.67
CA LEU A 191 2.20 8.33 -6.85
C LEU A 191 2.51 7.63 -5.52
N ILE A 192 2.81 8.40 -4.47
CA ILE A 192 3.10 7.85 -3.14
C ILE A 192 1.88 7.14 -2.58
N GLN A 193 0.69 7.73 -2.73
CA GLN A 193 -0.56 7.10 -2.30
C GLN A 193 -0.81 5.77 -3.03
N GLU A 194 -0.65 5.74 -4.35
CA GLU A 194 -0.80 4.52 -5.16
C GLU A 194 0.21 3.43 -4.79
N SER A 195 1.43 3.82 -4.39
CA SER A 195 2.43 2.87 -3.88
C SER A 195 1.94 2.23 -2.58
N ASN A 196 1.41 3.04 -1.65
CA ASN A 196 0.85 2.55 -0.39
C ASN A 196 -0.38 1.66 -0.61
N ASP A 197 -1.28 2.05 -1.52
CA ASP A 197 -2.46 1.29 -1.87
C ASP A 197 -2.08 -0.07 -2.48
N SER A 198 -1.07 -0.08 -3.37
CA SER A 198 -0.56 -1.32 -3.97
C SER A 198 0.10 -2.24 -2.94
N ILE A 199 0.86 -1.71 -1.97
CA ILE A 199 1.40 -2.47 -0.84
C ILE A 199 0.27 -3.09 -0.01
N SER A 200 -0.77 -2.32 0.31
CA SER A 200 -1.93 -2.79 1.07
C SER A 200 -2.69 -3.89 0.32
N GLN A 201 -2.91 -3.69 -0.98
CA GLN A 201 -3.56 -4.68 -1.85
C GLN A 201 -2.77 -5.98 -1.91
N MET A 202 -1.44 -5.90 -2.03
CA MET A 202 -0.58 -7.09 -2.06
C MET A 202 -0.71 -7.90 -0.76
N LYS A 203 -0.67 -7.24 0.41
CA LYS A 203 -0.88 -7.90 1.72
C LYS A 203 -2.26 -8.55 1.84
N SER A 204 -3.29 -7.90 1.28
CA SER A 204 -4.64 -8.48 1.24
C SER A 204 -4.65 -9.76 0.39
N ILE A 205 -4.01 -9.75 -0.78
CA ILE A 205 -3.90 -10.92 -1.66
C ILE A 205 -3.12 -12.05 -0.97
N GLU A 206 -2.00 -11.77 -0.31
CA GLU A 206 -1.24 -12.77 0.45
C GLU A 206 -2.10 -13.43 1.54
N SER A 207 -2.89 -12.62 2.25
CA SER A 207 -3.81 -13.12 3.28
C SER A 207 -4.89 -14.02 2.68
N LEU A 208 -5.43 -13.67 1.51
CA LEU A 208 -6.40 -14.50 0.78
C LEU A 208 -5.79 -15.80 0.28
N VAL A 209 -4.55 -15.80 -0.20
CA VAL A 209 -3.83 -17.02 -0.63
C VAL A 209 -3.63 -17.94 0.57
N SER A 210 -3.17 -17.40 1.70
CA SER A 210 -2.97 -18.14 2.95
C SER A 210 -4.28 -18.77 3.46
N LEU A 211 -5.38 -18.02 3.40
CA LEU A 211 -6.69 -18.52 3.77
C LEU A 211 -7.20 -19.58 2.77
N SER A 212 -7.01 -19.36 1.46
CA SER A 212 -7.41 -20.33 0.43
C SER A 212 -6.71 -21.68 0.56
N ALA A 213 -5.49 -21.72 1.11
CA ALA A 213 -4.79 -22.97 1.40
C ALA A 213 -5.31 -23.71 2.65
N LYS A 214 -6.14 -23.04 3.46
CA LYS A 214 -6.71 -23.57 4.72
C LYS A 214 -8.21 -23.85 4.64
N VAL A 215 -8.86 -23.45 3.55
CA VAL A 215 -10.31 -23.51 3.39
C VAL A 215 -10.70 -24.58 2.38
N ASP A 216 -11.59 -25.48 2.80
CA ASP A 216 -12.32 -26.40 1.94
C ASP A 216 -13.81 -26.03 1.90
N PHE A 217 -14.51 -26.30 0.79
CA PHE A 217 -15.93 -26.00 0.64
C PHE A 217 -16.76 -27.29 0.61
N GLU A 218 -17.68 -27.43 1.57
CA GLU A 218 -18.74 -28.46 1.51
C GLU A 218 -19.97 -27.97 0.72
N CYS A 219 -20.13 -26.65 0.63
CA CYS A 219 -21.13 -25.99 -0.21
C CYS A 219 -20.56 -25.61 -1.59
N ARG A 220 -21.28 -24.77 -2.34
CA ARG A 220 -20.82 -24.27 -3.64
C ARG A 220 -19.46 -23.57 -3.51
N THR A 221 -18.49 -23.98 -4.31
CA THR A 221 -17.14 -23.38 -4.34
C THR A 221 -17.18 -21.89 -4.67
N LEU A 222 -16.36 -21.10 -3.97
CA LEU A 222 -16.17 -19.68 -4.21
C LEU A 222 -14.67 -19.40 -4.46
N PRO A 223 -14.28 -18.78 -5.59
CA PRO A 223 -12.89 -18.36 -5.77
C PRO A 223 -12.54 -17.26 -4.75
N LEU A 224 -11.70 -17.59 -3.77
CA LEU A 224 -11.35 -16.68 -2.68
C LEU A 224 -10.40 -15.56 -3.12
N ILE A 225 -9.49 -15.85 -4.05
CA ILE A 225 -8.48 -14.91 -4.53
C ILE A 225 -9.12 -13.96 -5.55
N SER A 226 -9.22 -12.68 -5.20
CA SER A 226 -9.70 -11.61 -6.07
C SER A 226 -8.97 -10.31 -5.76
N GLN A 227 -8.69 -9.51 -6.79
CA GLN A 227 -8.00 -8.22 -6.64
C GLN A 227 -8.79 -7.18 -5.85
N SER A 228 -10.12 -7.30 -5.82
CA SER A 228 -11.03 -6.38 -5.12
C SER A 228 -11.45 -6.88 -3.74
N ARG A 229 -11.15 -8.13 -3.39
CA ARG A 229 -11.57 -8.75 -2.14
C ARG A 229 -10.59 -8.42 -1.02
N ARG A 230 -11.13 -8.03 0.14
CA ARG A 230 -10.38 -7.75 1.37
C ARG A 230 -11.14 -8.30 2.56
N LEU A 231 -10.43 -8.91 3.50
CA LEU A 231 -11.00 -9.37 4.76
C LEU A 231 -11.31 -8.16 5.64
N VAL A 232 -12.58 -8.00 6.02
CA VAL A 232 -13.09 -6.92 6.87
C VAL A 232 -13.04 -7.33 8.34
N ARG A 233 -13.48 -8.55 8.64
CA ARG A 233 -13.47 -9.11 10.00
C ARG A 233 -13.49 -10.62 9.94
N GLU A 234 -12.84 -11.26 10.88
CA GLU A 234 -12.97 -12.69 11.11
C GLU A 234 -13.08 -13.01 12.60
N GLY A 235 -13.60 -14.19 12.92
CA GLY A 235 -13.61 -14.68 14.29
C GLY A 235 -14.67 -15.74 14.59
N PRO A 236 -14.52 -16.41 15.74
CA PRO A 236 -15.48 -17.40 16.19
C PRO A 236 -16.76 -16.73 16.70
N VAL A 237 -17.89 -17.39 16.47
CA VAL A 237 -19.20 -17.10 17.07
C VAL A 237 -19.90 -18.41 17.38
N THR A 238 -20.84 -18.41 18.33
CA THR A 238 -21.67 -19.60 18.60
C THR A 238 -23.01 -19.46 17.89
N GLU A 239 -23.36 -20.41 17.04
CA GLU A 239 -24.69 -20.55 16.45
C GLU A 239 -25.61 -21.32 17.42
N LEU A 240 -26.81 -20.78 17.65
CA LEU A 240 -27.86 -21.42 18.46
C LEU A 240 -28.90 -22.04 17.52
N MET A 241 -29.01 -23.37 17.51
CA MET A 241 -29.86 -24.08 16.54
C MET A 241 -31.29 -24.36 17.04
N ASP A 242 -31.52 -24.42 18.36
CA ASP A 242 -32.86 -24.57 18.95
C ASP A 242 -33.02 -23.67 20.19
N PHE A 243 -34.18 -23.05 20.34
CA PHE A 243 -34.55 -22.21 21.48
C PHE A 243 -34.94 -23.02 22.71
N SER A 244 -35.18 -24.32 22.53
CA SER A 244 -35.89 -25.17 23.49
C SER A 244 -34.97 -25.99 24.40
N LEU A 245 -33.72 -26.26 23.99
CA LEU A 245 -32.76 -27.08 24.74
C LEU A 245 -31.33 -26.54 24.60
N LYS A 246 -30.55 -26.58 25.68
CA LYS A 246 -29.15 -26.10 25.76
C LYS A 246 -28.15 -26.90 24.90
N ASP A 247 -28.56 -28.02 24.30
CA ASP A 247 -27.67 -29.01 23.68
C ASP A 247 -27.45 -28.84 22.16
N THR A 248 -27.92 -27.76 21.55
CA THR A 248 -27.78 -27.53 20.10
C THR A 248 -27.04 -26.23 19.76
N GLU A 249 -25.93 -25.99 20.47
CA GLU A 249 -24.99 -24.92 20.13
C GLU A 249 -23.88 -25.45 19.21
N ARG A 250 -23.54 -24.68 18.17
CA ARG A 250 -22.42 -24.99 17.28
C ARG A 250 -21.41 -23.86 17.28
N SER A 251 -20.12 -24.19 17.47
CA SER A 251 -19.04 -23.25 17.22
C SER A 251 -18.85 -23.08 15.71
N VAL A 252 -18.99 -21.84 15.23
CA VAL A 252 -18.78 -21.48 13.83
C VAL A 252 -17.78 -20.33 13.75
N TYR A 253 -17.16 -20.19 12.58
CA TYR A 253 -16.18 -19.16 12.30
C TYR A 253 -16.64 -18.33 11.11
N LEU A 254 -16.72 -17.02 11.29
CA LEU A 254 -17.12 -16.09 10.25
C LEU A 254 -15.89 -15.47 9.59
N HIS A 255 -15.84 -15.48 8.27
CA HIS A 255 -14.90 -14.67 7.49
C HIS A 255 -15.70 -13.66 6.67
N LEU A 256 -15.76 -12.42 7.13
CA LEU A 256 -16.44 -11.33 6.44
C LEU A 256 -15.45 -10.59 5.55
N PHE A 257 -15.66 -10.69 4.25
CA PHE A 257 -15.02 -9.85 3.24
C PHE A 257 -15.88 -8.63 2.93
N ASN A 258 -15.36 -7.73 2.10
CA ASN A 258 -16.12 -6.58 1.61
C ASN A 258 -17.28 -6.97 0.67
N ASP A 259 -17.20 -8.13 0.03
CA ASP A 259 -18.16 -8.60 -0.97
C ASP A 259 -18.90 -9.88 -0.57
N TYR A 260 -18.30 -10.76 0.24
CA TYR A 260 -18.89 -12.03 0.70
C TYR A 260 -18.71 -12.26 2.21
N LEU A 261 -19.60 -13.04 2.81
CA LEU A 261 -19.42 -13.65 4.13
C LEU A 261 -19.31 -15.17 3.97
N LEU A 262 -18.30 -15.78 4.59
CA LEU A 262 -18.21 -17.23 4.74
C LEU A 262 -18.61 -17.64 6.16
N LEU A 263 -19.44 -18.67 6.24
CA LEU A 263 -19.76 -19.40 7.45
C LEU A 263 -18.99 -20.72 7.43
N SER A 264 -18.06 -20.89 8.36
CA SER A 264 -17.14 -22.03 8.38
C SER A 264 -17.19 -22.79 9.71
N LEU A 265 -16.78 -24.04 9.67
CA LEU A 265 -16.42 -24.83 10.85
C LEU A 265 -14.91 -24.87 10.96
N GLN A 266 -14.39 -24.54 12.13
CA GLN A 266 -12.97 -24.67 12.39
C GLN A 266 -12.63 -26.14 12.66
N LYS A 267 -11.64 -26.67 11.95
CA LYS A 267 -11.07 -28.00 12.11
C LYS A 267 -9.75 -27.92 12.87
N GLU A 268 -9.26 -29.08 13.33
CA GLU A 268 -7.92 -29.19 13.90
C GLU A 268 -6.85 -28.69 12.92
N GLY A 269 -5.75 -28.15 13.46
CA GLY A 269 -4.67 -27.59 12.65
C GLY A 269 -4.98 -26.24 11.98
N GLY A 270 -6.08 -25.57 12.39
CA GLY A 270 -6.42 -24.23 11.91
C GLY A 270 -6.97 -24.19 10.48
N LYS A 271 -7.49 -25.33 10.00
CA LYS A 271 -8.24 -25.43 8.74
C LYS A 271 -9.70 -25.05 8.96
N PHE A 272 -10.37 -24.68 7.88
CA PHE A 272 -11.77 -24.28 7.89
C PHE A 272 -12.56 -25.03 6.84
N THR A 273 -13.79 -25.41 7.16
CA THR A 273 -14.73 -25.99 6.20
C THR A 273 -15.91 -25.07 6.05
N VAL A 274 -16.04 -24.47 4.87
CA VAL A 274 -17.10 -23.52 4.54
C VAL A 274 -18.37 -24.31 4.27
N ILE A 275 -19.33 -24.16 5.19
CA ILE A 275 -20.64 -24.80 5.12
C ILE A 275 -21.67 -23.93 4.41
N ASP A 276 -21.44 -22.61 4.35
CA ASP A 276 -22.28 -21.69 3.59
C ASP A 276 -21.55 -20.37 3.31
N HIS A 277 -22.00 -19.64 2.30
CA HIS A 277 -21.57 -18.27 2.04
C HIS A 277 -22.67 -17.45 1.36
N SER A 278 -22.61 -16.14 1.55
CA SER A 278 -23.59 -15.23 0.95
C SER A 278 -22.93 -13.91 0.57
N PRO A 279 -23.31 -13.30 -0.57
CA PRO A 279 -22.89 -11.95 -0.89
C PRO A 279 -23.29 -10.97 0.21
N VAL A 280 -22.44 -10.01 0.53
CA VAL A 280 -22.72 -9.03 1.58
C VAL A 280 -23.94 -8.15 1.23
N SER A 281 -24.33 -8.05 -0.05
CA SER A 281 -25.57 -7.39 -0.48
C SER A 281 -26.84 -8.03 0.08
N ASP A 282 -26.79 -9.32 0.42
CA ASP A 282 -27.94 -10.10 0.82
C ASP A 282 -28.04 -10.22 2.36
N LEU A 283 -27.03 -9.72 3.07
CA LEU A 283 -26.94 -9.83 4.52
C LEU A 283 -27.79 -8.76 5.20
N ARG A 284 -28.53 -9.15 6.24
CA ARG A 284 -29.14 -8.23 7.20
C ARG A 284 -28.81 -8.67 8.62
N VAL A 285 -28.57 -7.71 9.50
CA VAL A 285 -28.25 -7.99 10.90
C VAL A 285 -29.22 -7.30 11.83
N GLU A 286 -29.75 -8.04 12.79
CA GLU A 286 -30.66 -7.52 13.81
C GLU A 286 -30.01 -7.64 15.18
N ASN A 287 -29.97 -6.52 15.91
CA ASN A 287 -29.53 -6.50 17.28
C ASN A 287 -30.65 -7.02 18.20
N CYS A 288 -30.55 -8.27 18.64
CA CYS A 288 -31.47 -8.82 19.62
C CYS A 288 -31.25 -8.13 20.98
N ARG A 289 -32.18 -7.22 21.33
CA ARG A 289 -32.30 -6.67 22.68
C ARG A 289 -33.09 -7.68 23.51
N VAL A 290 -32.46 -8.21 24.55
CA VAL A 290 -33.02 -9.27 25.41
C VAL A 290 -34.41 -8.86 25.90
N LYS A 291 -35.47 -9.59 25.52
CA LYS A 291 -36.77 -9.55 26.20
C LYS A 291 -36.83 -10.70 27.21
N LEU A 292 -36.67 -10.32 28.48
CA LEU A 292 -37.07 -10.90 29.77
C LEU A 292 -37.05 -12.42 30.08
N HIS A 293 -36.78 -13.36 29.16
CA HIS A 293 -36.86 -14.79 29.51
C HIS A 293 -35.70 -15.70 29.02
N SER A 294 -34.62 -15.15 28.46
CA SER A 294 -33.41 -15.91 28.10
C SER A 294 -32.16 -15.35 28.79
N LEU A 295 -31.47 -16.20 29.55
CA LEU A 295 -30.21 -15.90 30.27
C LEU A 295 -29.01 -15.62 29.34
N GLN A 296 -29.19 -15.69 28.02
CA GLN A 296 -28.12 -15.59 27.05
C GLN A 296 -27.88 -14.13 26.63
N LYS A 297 -26.67 -13.64 26.92
CA LYS A 297 -26.20 -12.29 26.57
C LYS A 297 -25.51 -12.29 25.20
N ASN A 298 -25.31 -11.10 24.64
CA ASN A 298 -24.52 -10.87 23.42
C ASN A 298 -25.04 -11.57 22.14
N LEU A 299 -26.37 -11.68 21.99
CA LEU A 299 -27.01 -12.28 20.83
C LEU A 299 -27.28 -11.28 19.69
N PHE A 300 -27.11 -11.72 18.45
CA PHE A 300 -27.56 -11.00 17.25
C PHE A 300 -28.08 -11.99 16.21
N ARG A 301 -29.03 -11.57 15.38
CA ARG A 301 -29.56 -12.40 14.30
C ARG A 301 -28.93 -11.97 12.98
N LEU A 302 -28.41 -12.93 12.24
CA LEU A 302 -27.86 -12.74 10.90
C LEU A 302 -28.79 -13.38 9.89
N HIS A 303 -29.33 -12.57 8.98
CA HIS A 303 -30.10 -13.05 7.84
C HIS A 303 -29.15 -13.14 6.64
N MET A 304 -29.12 -14.33 6.02
CA MET A 304 -28.46 -14.63 4.75
C MET A 304 -29.53 -14.90 3.69
N SER A 305 -29.13 -15.08 2.43
CA SER A 305 -30.06 -15.22 1.29
C SER A 305 -31.19 -16.23 1.52
N ASN A 306 -30.90 -17.38 2.14
CA ASN A 306 -31.88 -18.48 2.31
C ASN A 306 -32.11 -18.92 3.77
N LYS A 307 -31.51 -18.26 4.76
CA LYS A 307 -31.62 -18.67 6.18
C LYS A 307 -31.36 -17.53 7.15
N SER A 308 -31.83 -17.67 8.39
CA SER A 308 -31.47 -16.77 9.48
C SER A 308 -30.76 -17.55 10.60
N LEU A 309 -29.63 -17.04 11.05
CA LEU A 309 -28.82 -17.60 12.12
C LEU A 309 -28.96 -16.75 13.37
N LEU A 310 -29.12 -17.40 14.53
CA LEU A 310 -28.99 -16.73 15.82
C LEU A 310 -27.57 -16.95 16.35
N LEU A 311 -26.81 -15.87 16.48
CA LEU A 311 -25.38 -15.91 16.79
C LEU A 311 -25.10 -15.24 18.14
N ARG A 312 -24.19 -15.84 18.90
CA ARG A 312 -23.69 -15.35 20.19
C ARG A 312 -22.20 -15.06 20.11
N THR A 313 -21.78 -13.96 20.74
CA THR A 313 -20.36 -13.64 20.98
C THR A 313 -20.01 -13.70 22.47
N ASP A 314 -18.74 -13.89 22.78
CA ASP A 314 -18.28 -13.95 24.18
C ASP A 314 -18.41 -12.59 24.88
N THR A 315 -18.16 -11.51 24.15
CA THR A 315 -18.23 -10.14 24.68
C THR A 315 -19.29 -9.30 24.00
N GLN A 316 -19.88 -8.35 24.74
CA GLN A 316 -20.80 -7.36 24.18
C GLN A 316 -20.10 -6.48 23.13
N SER A 317 -18.81 -6.19 23.33
CA SER A 317 -17.98 -5.44 22.39
C SER A 317 -17.85 -6.16 21.04
N ASP A 318 -17.63 -7.48 21.04
CA ASP A 318 -17.56 -8.26 19.79
C ASP A 318 -18.90 -8.33 19.08
N LYS A 319 -20.00 -8.46 19.80
CA LYS A 319 -21.35 -8.34 19.22
C LYS A 319 -21.50 -7.01 18.49
N LEU A 320 -21.18 -5.89 19.14
CA LEU A 320 -21.32 -4.56 18.53
C LEU A 320 -20.40 -4.38 17.32
N ARG A 321 -19.18 -4.92 17.36
CA ARG A 321 -18.25 -4.92 16.22
C ARG A 321 -18.76 -5.74 15.04
N TRP A 322 -19.31 -6.93 15.30
CA TRP A 322 -19.94 -7.76 14.26
C TRP A 322 -21.15 -7.07 13.64
N ILE A 323 -22.05 -6.53 14.47
CA ILE A 323 -23.20 -5.75 13.99
C ILE A 323 -22.71 -4.56 13.17
N SER A 324 -21.73 -3.79 13.64
CA SER A 324 -21.22 -2.64 12.89
C SER A 324 -20.56 -3.02 11.56
N ALA A 325 -19.91 -4.18 11.49
CA ALA A 325 -19.26 -4.64 10.26
C ALA A 325 -20.27 -5.20 9.24
N LEU A 326 -21.34 -5.84 9.73
CA LEU A 326 -22.42 -6.42 8.91
C LEU A 326 -23.46 -5.37 8.51
N SER A 327 -23.69 -4.35 9.34
CA SER A 327 -24.55 -3.20 9.06
C SER A 327 -23.83 -2.25 8.10
N ARG A 328 -24.20 -2.27 6.83
CA ARG A 328 -23.73 -1.24 5.89
C ARG A 328 -24.35 0.13 6.24
N PRO A 329 -23.63 1.24 6.00
CA PRO A 329 -24.32 2.49 5.65
C PRO A 329 -25.10 2.19 4.37
N GLN A 330 -26.42 2.36 4.38
CA GLN A 330 -27.14 2.43 3.11
C GLN A 330 -26.47 3.52 2.27
N PRO A 331 -26.19 3.28 0.98
CA PRO A 331 -25.90 4.41 0.10
C PRO A 331 -27.08 5.38 0.25
N GLU A 332 -26.82 6.63 0.61
CA GLU A 332 -27.84 7.67 0.47
C GLU A 332 -28.30 7.60 -0.98
N VAL A 333 -29.54 7.15 -1.18
CA VAL A 333 -30.22 7.35 -2.44
C VAL A 333 -30.40 8.84 -2.53
N ASP A 334 -29.56 9.49 -3.34
CA ASP A 334 -29.70 10.90 -3.62
C ASP A 334 -31.01 11.10 -4.42
N PHE A 335 -32.09 11.42 -3.71
CA PHE A 335 -33.40 11.70 -4.31
C PHE A 335 -33.40 12.98 -5.16
N SER A 336 -32.30 13.75 -5.20
CA SER A 336 -32.20 14.93 -6.07
C SER A 336 -32.19 14.58 -7.56
N ALA A 337 -31.87 13.34 -7.94
CA ALA A 337 -31.88 12.91 -9.34
C ALA A 337 -33.28 12.51 -9.87
N ALA A 338 -34.31 12.44 -9.02
CA ALA A 338 -35.67 12.02 -9.42
C ALA A 338 -36.64 13.18 -9.72
N GLN A 339 -36.24 14.44 -9.55
CA GLN A 339 -37.10 15.61 -9.78
C GLN A 339 -36.95 16.25 -11.19
N GLY A 340 -36.25 15.60 -12.13
CA GLY A 340 -35.94 16.16 -13.44
C GLY A 340 -36.79 15.72 -14.63
N LYS A 341 -37.82 14.86 -14.47
CA LYS A 341 -38.62 14.33 -15.60
C LYS A 341 -40.12 14.37 -15.37
N LEU A 342 -40.65 15.54 -15.01
CA LEU A 342 -42.10 15.78 -15.07
C LEU A 342 -42.45 17.20 -15.53
N CYS A 343 -41.80 17.71 -16.58
CA CYS A 343 -42.22 18.95 -17.25
C CYS A 343 -41.88 18.94 -18.76
N ILE A 344 -42.37 17.97 -19.52
CA ILE A 344 -42.64 18.15 -20.97
C ILE A 344 -43.84 17.27 -21.32
N LEU A 345 -45.05 17.83 -21.22
CA LEU A 345 -46.27 17.49 -21.98
C LEU A 345 -47.45 18.18 -21.28
N VAL A 346 -47.61 19.48 -21.55
CA VAL A 346 -48.85 20.15 -21.99
C VAL A 346 -48.41 21.45 -22.66
#